data_AF-A0A7K2P0S1-F1
#
_entry.id   AF-A0A7K2P0S1-F1
#
_cell.length_a   1.000
_cell.length_b   1.000
_cell.length_c   1.000
_cell.angle_alpha   90.00
_cell.angle_beta   90.00
_cell.angle_gamma   90.00
#
_symmetry.space_group_name_H-M   'P 1'
#
loop_
_entity.id
_entity.type
_entity.pdbx_description
1 polymer ?
#
loop_
_entity_poly.entity_id
_entity_poly.type
_entity_poly.pdbx_seq_one_letter_code
_entity_poly.pdbx_strand_id
1 'polypeptide(L)'
;DLRESPLVELAERLFGKGYDLKIHDANVSLSRLLGANREYVETRLPHLAQLLADSVGEVLDHAEVCLVGTRDPAVLSALPHGAGPLLIDLIHLPDADARRTEPGYMGLAW
;
A
#
# COMPACT_ATOMS: atom_id res chain seq x y z
N ASP A 1 -13.75 -2.74 -0.75
CA ASP A 1 -14.46 -2.58 0.54
C ASP A 1 -13.41 -2.66 1.64
N LEU A 2 -13.36 -1.69 2.54
CA LEU A 2 -12.32 -1.64 3.59
C LEU A 2 -12.63 -2.53 4.79
N ARG A 3 -13.90 -2.87 5.01
CA ARG A 3 -14.37 -3.55 6.22
C ARG A 3 -13.81 -4.97 6.37
N GLU A 4 -13.47 -5.60 5.25
CA GLU A 4 -12.96 -6.97 5.17
C GLU A 4 -11.60 -7.01 4.46
N SER A 5 -10.88 -5.87 4.41
CA SER A 5 -9.62 -5.79 3.68
C SER A 5 -8.47 -6.40 4.50
N PRO A 6 -7.78 -7.46 4.00
CA PRO A 6 -6.60 -8.00 4.66
C PRO A 6 -5.44 -6.98 4.71
N LEU A 7 -5.41 -6.01 3.79
CA LEU A 7 -4.41 -4.93 3.79
C LEU A 7 -4.66 -3.92 4.91
N VAL A 8 -5.93 -3.66 5.26
CA VAL A 8 -6.27 -2.83 6.42
C VAL A 8 -5.83 -3.52 7.71
N GLU A 9 -6.09 -4.82 7.85
CA GLU A 9 -5.63 -5.59 9.01
C GLU A 9 -4.09 -5.61 9.11
N LEU A 10 -3.40 -5.76 7.98
CA LEU A 10 -1.95 -5.69 7.94
C LEU A 10 -1.43 -4.31 8.37
N ALA A 11 -2.04 -3.22 7.88
CA ALA A 11 -1.70 -1.86 8.26
C ALA A 11 -1.90 -1.62 9.77
N GLU A 12 -3.04 -2.06 10.34
CA GLU A 12 -3.29 -2.00 11.79
C GLU A 12 -2.20 -2.71 12.60
N ARG A 13 -1.82 -3.92 12.18
CA ARG A 13 -0.80 -4.72 12.88
C ARG A 13 0.57 -4.05 12.82
N LEU A 14 0.97 -3.53 11.66
CA LEU A 14 2.24 -2.82 11.50
C LEU A 14 2.23 -1.52 12.32
N PHE A 15 1.15 -0.75 12.26
CA PHE A 15 1.01 0.48 13.04
C PHE A 15 1.07 0.20 14.55
N GLY A 16 0.34 -0.83 15.02
CA GLY A 16 0.35 -1.26 16.42
C GLY A 16 1.70 -1.80 16.91
N LYS A 17 2.62 -2.13 16.01
CA LYS A 17 4.01 -2.47 16.33
C LYS A 17 4.96 -1.28 16.31
N GLY A 18 4.47 -0.09 16.00
CA GLY A 18 5.24 1.16 16.01
C GLY A 18 6.03 1.42 14.72
N TYR A 19 5.67 0.76 13.61
CA TYR A 19 6.23 1.11 12.31
C TYR A 19 5.69 2.46 11.85
N ASP A 20 6.57 3.28 11.28
CA ASP A 20 6.16 4.49 10.56
C ASP A 20 5.60 4.08 9.19
N LEU A 21 4.35 4.45 8.93
CA LEU A 21 3.58 3.92 7.82
C LEU A 21 3.01 5.03 6.96
N LYS A 22 3.02 4.77 5.65
CA LYS A 22 2.36 5.60 4.66
C LYS A 22 1.58 4.71 3.69
N ILE A 23 0.32 5.05 3.45
CA ILE A 23 -0.61 4.19 2.69
C ILE A 23 -1.17 4.99 1.53
N HIS A 24 -1.09 4.45 0.32
CA HIS A 24 -1.81 4.99 -0.82
C HIS A 24 -2.88 4.01 -1.29
N ASP A 25 -4.11 4.47 -1.37
CA ASP A 25 -5.21 3.77 -2.03
C ASP A 25 -6.12 4.83 -2.68
N ALA A 26 -6.20 4.80 -4.01
CA ALA A 26 -6.98 5.75 -4.79
C ALA A 26 -8.48 5.69 -4.45
N ASN A 27 -9.01 4.51 -4.19
CA ASN A 27 -10.42 4.32 -3.82
C ASN A 27 -10.68 4.85 -2.41
N VAL A 28 -9.73 4.70 -1.49
CA VAL A 28 -9.87 5.23 -0.12
C VAL A 28 -9.79 6.75 -0.10
N SER A 29 -8.80 7.31 -0.79
CA SER A 29 -8.61 8.76 -0.94
C SER A 29 -9.85 9.43 -1.52
N LEU A 30 -10.48 8.80 -2.52
CA LEU A 30 -11.73 9.26 -3.11
C LEU A 30 -12.94 9.01 -2.18
N SER A 31 -12.97 7.88 -1.47
CA SER A 31 -14.07 7.54 -0.55
C SER A 31 -14.14 8.40 0.71
N ARG A 32 -13.06 9.13 1.07
CA ARG A 32 -13.13 10.22 2.06
C ARG A 32 -14.18 11.27 1.71
N LEU A 33 -14.54 11.38 0.43
CA LEU A 33 -15.49 12.36 -0.05
C LEU A 33 -16.95 11.88 0.02
N LEU A 34 -17.25 10.56 0.06
CA LEU A 34 -18.64 10.06 -0.07
C LEU A 34 -18.91 8.68 0.62
N GLY A 35 -19.99 8.60 1.41
CA GLY A 35 -20.68 7.35 1.75
C GLY A 35 -20.17 6.54 2.97
N ALA A 36 -20.46 5.23 2.99
CA ALA A 36 -20.23 4.33 4.13
C ALA A 36 -18.75 4.02 4.43
N ASN A 37 -17.86 4.11 3.44
CA ASN A 37 -16.42 3.94 3.65
C ASN A 37 -15.82 5.11 4.44
N ARG A 38 -16.33 6.33 4.23
CA ARG A 38 -15.94 7.50 5.02
C ARG A 38 -16.27 7.30 6.48
N GLU A 39 -17.53 6.96 6.78
CA GLU A 39 -17.98 6.72 8.15
C GLU A 39 -17.16 5.61 8.81
N TYR A 40 -16.88 4.52 8.10
CA TYR A 40 -16.03 3.45 8.61
C TYR A 40 -14.61 3.95 8.91
N VAL A 41 -13.97 4.70 8.01
CA VAL A 41 -12.62 5.24 8.25
C VAL A 41 -12.63 6.24 9.42
N GLU A 42 -13.57 7.17 9.47
CA GLU A 42 -13.66 8.18 10.53
C GLU A 42 -13.98 7.58 11.91
N THR A 43 -14.81 6.54 11.97
CA THR A 43 -15.27 5.95 13.24
C THR A 43 -14.40 4.79 13.72
N ARG A 44 -13.83 3.99 12.81
CA ARG A 44 -13.10 2.75 13.15
C ARG A 44 -11.61 2.84 12.91
N LEU A 45 -11.16 3.65 11.94
CA LEU A 45 -9.76 3.72 11.53
C LEU A 45 -9.23 5.18 11.48
N PRO A 46 -9.53 6.04 12.47
CA PRO A 46 -9.19 7.46 12.41
C PRO A 46 -7.68 7.71 12.38
N HIS A 47 -6.87 6.79 12.92
CA HIS A 47 -5.42 6.83 12.85
C HIS A 47 -4.91 6.44 11.46
N LEU A 48 -5.47 5.41 10.81
CA LEU A 48 -5.08 5.08 9.43
C LEU A 48 -5.37 6.22 8.46
N ALA A 49 -6.41 7.01 8.71
CA ALA A 49 -6.63 8.23 7.93
C ALA A 49 -5.39 9.15 7.95
N GLN A 50 -4.72 9.31 9.08
CA GLN A 50 -3.55 10.18 9.17
C GLN A 50 -2.33 9.63 8.41
N LEU A 51 -2.35 8.35 8.05
CA LEU A 51 -1.27 7.68 7.31
C LEU A 51 -1.51 7.68 5.79
N LEU A 52 -2.67 8.15 5.32
CA LEU A 52 -3.00 8.16 3.90
C LEU A 52 -2.20 9.24 3.16
N ALA A 53 -1.52 8.81 2.11
CA ALA A 53 -0.78 9.64 1.17
C ALA A 53 -1.61 9.95 -0.08
N ASP A 54 -1.45 11.16 -0.59
CA ASP A 54 -2.20 11.64 -1.75
C ASP A 54 -1.67 11.04 -3.07
N SER A 55 -0.44 10.51 -3.05
CA SER A 55 0.19 9.91 -4.24
C SER A 55 1.04 8.70 -3.89
N VAL A 56 1.26 7.84 -4.90
CA VAL A 56 2.21 6.72 -4.82
C VAL A 56 3.63 7.24 -4.58
N GLY A 57 4.00 8.38 -5.19
CA GLY A 57 5.33 8.99 -5.02
C GLY A 57 5.62 9.34 -3.57
N GLU A 58 4.64 9.91 -2.86
CA GLU A 58 4.79 10.22 -1.43
C GLU A 58 5.02 8.98 -0.55
N VAL A 59 4.44 7.83 -0.93
CA VAL A 59 4.73 6.55 -0.26
C VAL A 59 6.13 6.06 -0.60
N LEU A 60 6.54 6.14 -1.86
CA LEU A 60 7.86 5.68 -2.31
C LEU A 60 9.00 6.53 -1.74
N ASP A 61 8.81 7.84 -1.60
CA ASP A 61 9.79 8.77 -1.02
C ASP A 61 9.95 8.56 0.50
N HIS A 62 8.90 8.07 1.17
CA HIS A 62 8.91 7.74 2.60
C HIS A 62 9.49 6.36 2.88
N ALA A 63 9.19 5.37 2.04
CA ALA A 63 9.39 3.98 2.36
C ALA A 63 10.86 3.55 2.27
N GLU A 64 11.32 2.80 3.27
CA GLU A 64 12.46 1.89 3.14
C GLU A 64 12.01 0.52 2.60
N VAL A 65 10.78 0.12 2.93
CA VAL A 65 10.12 -1.11 2.50
C VAL A 65 8.71 -0.77 2.01
N CYS A 66 8.38 -1.15 0.78
CA CYS A 66 7.09 -0.87 0.16
C CYS A 66 6.35 -2.19 -0.11
N LEU A 67 5.17 -2.33 0.51
CA LEU A 67 4.29 -3.48 0.33
C LEU A 67 3.27 -3.18 -0.78
N VAL A 68 3.21 -4.05 -1.79
CA VAL A 68 2.32 -3.88 -2.94
C VAL A 68 1.17 -4.88 -2.87
N GLY A 69 -0.04 -4.37 -2.61
CA GLY A 69 -1.26 -5.16 -2.46
C GLY A 69 -2.35 -4.89 -3.49
N THR A 70 -2.07 -4.11 -4.54
CA THR A 70 -3.07 -3.68 -5.54
C THR A 70 -2.57 -3.83 -6.96
N ARG A 71 -3.50 -4.12 -7.89
CA ARG A 71 -3.26 -4.17 -9.35
C ARG A 71 -3.68 -2.87 -10.06
N ASP A 72 -3.85 -1.79 -9.31
CA ASP A 72 -4.19 -0.49 -9.88
C ASP A 72 -3.11 -0.06 -10.89
N PRO A 73 -3.46 0.19 -12.17
CA PRO A 73 -2.49 0.57 -13.20
C PRO A 73 -1.65 1.81 -12.86
N ALA A 74 -2.24 2.80 -12.16
CA ALA A 74 -1.53 4.00 -11.74
C ALA A 74 -0.43 3.68 -10.71
N VAL A 75 -0.69 2.73 -9.81
CA VAL A 75 0.32 2.21 -8.88
C VAL A 75 1.39 1.43 -9.63
N LEU A 76 0.98 0.47 -10.46
CA LEU A 76 1.91 -0.41 -11.19
C LEU A 76 2.91 0.38 -12.05
N SER A 77 2.43 1.40 -12.77
CA SER A 77 3.26 2.26 -13.60
C SER A 77 4.22 3.18 -12.83
N ALA A 78 3.95 3.44 -11.55
CA ALA A 78 4.80 4.26 -10.70
C ALA A 78 5.85 3.43 -9.91
N LEU A 79 5.72 2.10 -9.88
CA LEU A 79 6.66 1.26 -9.15
C LEU A 79 8.05 1.29 -9.81
N PRO A 80 9.10 1.60 -9.05
CA PRO A 80 10.45 1.64 -9.58
C PRO A 80 10.93 0.23 -9.94
N HIS A 81 11.88 0.18 -10.88
CA HIS A 81 12.71 -1.00 -11.12
C HIS A 81 14.11 -0.75 -10.59
N GLY A 82 14.74 -1.77 -10.02
CA GLY A 82 16.09 -1.68 -9.47
C GLY A 82 16.19 -0.80 -8.21
N ALA A 83 16.91 0.32 -8.29
CA ALA A 83 17.22 1.14 -7.11
C ALA A 83 15.97 1.84 -6.56
N GLY A 84 15.65 1.58 -5.29
CA GLY A 84 14.46 2.08 -4.60
C GLY A 84 14.24 1.34 -3.27
N PRO A 85 13.06 1.47 -2.64
CA PRO A 85 12.71 0.70 -1.45
C PRO A 85 12.68 -0.80 -1.74
N LEU A 86 12.85 -1.62 -0.70
CA LEU A 86 12.57 -3.06 -0.80
C LEU A 86 11.09 -3.26 -1.15
N LEU A 87 10.82 -3.81 -2.33
CA LEU A 87 9.48 -4.12 -2.79
C LEU A 87 9.07 -5.50 -2.32
N ILE A 88 7.98 -5.56 -1.53
CA ILE A 88 7.33 -6.80 -1.12
C ILE A 88 6.03 -6.93 -1.93
N ASP A 89 6.00 -7.88 -2.85
CA ASP A 89 4.84 -8.17 -3.69
C ASP A 89 3.92 -9.19 -2.99
N LEU A 90 2.68 -8.75 -2.72
CA LEU A 90 1.63 -9.54 -2.07
C LEU A 90 0.62 -10.15 -3.05
N ILE A 91 0.69 -9.79 -4.34
CA ILE A 91 -0.37 -10.07 -5.33
C ILE A 91 0.11 -10.76 -6.60
N HIS A 92 1.42 -11.05 -6.70
CA HIS A 92 2.05 -11.53 -7.92
C HIS A 92 1.89 -10.50 -9.04
N LEU A 93 2.75 -9.48 -9.03
CA LEU A 93 2.75 -8.39 -9.99
C LEU A 93 2.82 -8.94 -11.42
N PRO A 94 2.17 -8.25 -12.40
CA PRO A 94 2.16 -8.71 -13.78
C PRO A 94 3.55 -8.92 -14.40
N ASP A 95 4.56 -8.20 -13.92
CA ASP A 95 5.96 -8.24 -14.34
C ASP A 95 6.88 -8.94 -13.32
N ALA A 96 6.34 -9.74 -12.39
CA ALA A 96 7.09 -10.41 -11.32
C ALA A 96 8.24 -11.30 -11.82
N ASP A 97 8.13 -11.87 -13.03
CA ASP A 97 9.20 -12.66 -13.66
C ASP A 97 10.44 -11.82 -14.01
N ALA A 98 10.26 -10.56 -14.37
CA ALA A 98 11.37 -9.64 -14.59
C ALA A 98 11.93 -9.17 -13.23
N ARG A 99 11.04 -8.73 -12.33
CA ARG A 99 11.40 -8.14 -11.04
C ARG A 99 12.16 -9.08 -10.11
N ARG A 100 11.90 -10.40 -10.16
CA ARG A 100 12.64 -11.37 -9.31
C ARG A 100 14.13 -11.44 -9.57
N THR A 101 14.60 -10.91 -10.70
CA THR A 101 16.02 -10.80 -11.01
C THR A 101 16.66 -9.53 -10.45
N GLU A 102 15.85 -8.60 -9.97
CA GLU A 102 16.28 -7.30 -9.46
C GLU A 102 16.61 -7.39 -7.96
N PRO A 103 17.67 -6.70 -7.51
CA PRO A 103 17.94 -6.56 -6.08
C PRO A 103 16.81 -5.74 -5.42
N GLY A 104 16.40 -6.15 -4.22
CA GLY A 104 15.36 -5.42 -3.48
C GLY A 104 13.92 -5.76 -3.91
N TYR A 105 13.71 -6.89 -4.59
CA TYR A 105 12.38 -7.45 -4.82
C TYR A 105 12.17 -8.75 -4.05
N MET A 106 11.02 -8.88 -3.38
CA MET A 106 10.62 -10.09 -2.67
C MET A 106 9.16 -10.43 -2.96
N GLY A 107 8.91 -11.63 -3.47
CA GLY A 107 7.58 -12.20 -3.56
C GLY A 107 7.22 -13.01 -2.32
N LEU A 108 5.96 -12.95 -1.87
CA LEU A 108 5.53 -13.69 -0.69
C LEU A 108 5.53 -15.22 -0.88
N ALA A 109 5.39 -15.73 -2.12
CA ALA A 109 5.21 -17.17 -2.36
C ALA A 109 5.62 -17.65 -3.78
N TRP A 110 6.74 -17.17 -4.34
CA TRP A 110 7.29 -17.64 -5.63
C TRP A 110 8.78 -17.35 -5.79
#